data_AF-A0A925ZR33-F1
#
_entry.id   AF-A0A925ZR33-F1
#
_cell.length_a   1.000
_cell.length_b   1.000
_cell.length_c   1.000
_cell.angle_alpha   90.00
_cell.angle_beta   90.00
_cell.angle_gamma   90.00
#
_symmetry.space_group_name_H-M   'P 1'
#
loop_
_entity.id
_entity.type
_entity.pdbx_description
1 polymer ?
#
loop_
_entity_poly.entity_id
_entity_poly.type
_entity_poly.pdbx_seq_one_letter_code
_entity_poly.pdbx_strand_id
1 'polypeptide(L)' 'MPFTEIDQLIGQLMPQVLQDRDLGDGRTFTRLHFTRLWALSCLQAGVCLDEYLLTDSIARHLPAKVLLAHELERSVAAG' A
#
# COMPACT_ATOMS: atom_id res chain seq x y z
N MET A 1 0.26 -15.40 -7.99
CA MET A 1 1.36 -14.84 -7.20
C MET A 1 1.17 -15.30 -5.76
N PRO A 2 2.11 -16.05 -5.16
CA PRO A 2 2.03 -16.37 -3.73
C PRO A 2 2.07 -15.09 -2.87
N PHE A 3 1.38 -15.12 -1.72
CA PHE A 3 1.28 -13.97 -0.80
C PHE A 3 2.64 -13.37 -0.40
N THR A 4 3.67 -14.19 -0.26
CA THR A 4 5.04 -13.77 0.07
C THR A 4 5.68 -12.87 -0.99
N GLU A 5 5.29 -13.03 -2.26
CA GLU A 5 5.77 -12.15 -3.33
C GLU A 5 5.08 -10.78 -3.28
N ILE A 6 3.81 -10.73 -2.87
CA ILE A 6 3.07 -9.46 -2.67
C ILE A 6 3.68 -8.69 -1.50
N ASP A 7 3.95 -9.33 -0.37
CA ASP A 7 4.60 -8.69 0.78
C ASP A 7 5.98 -8.11 0.42
N GLN A 8 6.79 -8.85 -0.35
CA GLN A 8 8.07 -8.33 -0.84
C GLN A 8 7.89 -7.11 -1.76
N LEU A 9 6.90 -7.16 -2.66
CA LEU A 9 6.58 -6.06 -3.57
C LEU A 9 6.17 -4.80 -2.79
N ILE A 10 5.26 -4.94 -1.81
CA ILE A 10 4.83 -3.83 -0.96
C ILE A 10 6.01 -3.29 -0.16
N GLY A 11 6.83 -4.15 0.45
CA GLY A 11 8.00 -3.71 1.21
C GLY A 11 8.98 -2.86 0.39
N GLN A 12 9.12 -3.14 -0.91
CA GLN A 12 9.98 -2.37 -1.81
C GLN A 12 9.35 -1.04 -2.27
N LEU A 13 8.04 -1.04 -2.53
CA LEU A 13 7.33 0.11 -3.11
C LEU A 13 6.83 1.10 -2.05
N MET A 14 6.48 0.63 -0.85
CA MET A 14 5.93 1.45 0.23
C MET A 14 6.80 2.67 0.58
N PRO A 15 8.14 2.56 0.75
CA PRO A 15 8.97 3.72 1.05
C PRO A 15 8.98 4.76 -0.08
N GLN A 16 8.90 4.32 -1.34
CA GLN A 16 8.89 5.20 -2.50
C GLN A 16 7.58 5.99 -2.57
N VAL A 17 6.45 5.30 -2.35
CA VAL A 17 5.12 5.91 -2.31
C VAL A 17 5.00 6.92 -1.16
N LEU A 18 5.53 6.61 0.02
CA LEU A 18 5.50 7.52 1.17
C LEU A 18 6.42 8.75 1.02
N GLN A 19 7.44 8.68 0.17
CA GLN A 19 8.36 9.80 -0.09
C GLN A 19 7.88 10.70 -1.23
N ASP A 20 6.85 10.29 -1.97
CA ASP A 20 6.27 11.06 -3.05
C ASP A 20 5.48 12.26 -2.51
N ARG A 21 6.05 13.45 -2.71
CA ARG A 21 5.48 14.71 -2.21
C ARG A 21 4.18 15.09 -2.90
N ASP A 22 3.90 14.53 -4.07
CA ASP A 22 2.65 14.77 -4.78
C ASP A 22 1.49 13.96 -4.18
N LEU A 23 1.79 12.93 -3.38
CA LEU A 23 0.80 12.09 -2.70
C LEU A 23 0.50 12.54 -1.27
N GLY A 24 1.43 13.25 -0.62
CA GLY A 24 1.24 13.81 0.70
C GLY A 24 2.55 14.14 1.44
N ASP A 25 2.46 14.23 2.76
CA ASP A 25 3.58 14.58 3.64
C ASP A 25 4.35 13.34 4.17
N GLY A 26 3.97 12.14 3.72
CA GLY A 26 4.55 10.86 4.15
C GLY A 26 4.22 10.45 5.59
N ARG A 27 3.40 11.23 6.32
CA ARG A 27 2.97 10.93 7.70
C ARG A 27 1.61 10.26 7.74
N THR A 28 0.79 10.47 6.71
CA THR A 28 -0.50 9.81 6.56
C THR A 28 -0.55 9.05 5.25
N PHE A 29 -0.85 7.76 5.33
CA PHE A 29 -1.11 6.91 4.19
C PHE A 29 -2.58 7.07 3.76
N THR A 30 -2.76 7.80 2.66
CA THR A 30 -4.08 8.17 2.12
C THR A 30 -4.52 7.22 0.99
N ARG A 31 -5.77 7.35 0.52
CA ARG A 31 -6.27 6.60 -0.65
C ARG A 31 -5.42 6.83 -1.90
N LEU A 32 -4.84 8.03 -2.08
CA LEU A 32 -3.92 8.32 -3.18
C LEU A 32 -2.64 7.47 -3.10
N HIS A 33 -2.06 7.32 -1.91
CA HIS A 33 -0.91 6.43 -1.69
C HIS A 33 -1.29 4.98 -2.01
N PHE A 34 -2.45 4.53 -1.54
CA PHE A 34 -2.96 3.19 -1.84
C PHE A 34 -3.10 2.95 -3.35
N THR A 35 -3.78 3.84 -4.07
CA THR A 35 -3.97 3.72 -5.51
C THR A 35 -2.64 3.72 -6.26
N ARG A 36 -1.68 4.56 -5.85
CA ARG A 36 -0.33 4.57 -6.43
C ARG A 36 0.40 3.26 -6.19
N LEU A 37 0.39 2.78 -4.94
CA LEU A 37 1.03 1.53 -4.55
C LEU A 37 0.44 0.35 -5.31
N TRP A 38 -0.89 0.31 -5.46
CA TRP A 38 -1.60 -0.72 -6.23
C TRP A 38 -1.21 -0.68 -7.71
N ALA A 39 -1.24 0.50 -8.34
CA ALA A 39 -0.87 0.63 -9.75
C ALA A 39 0.58 0.20 -10.02
N LEU A 40 1.52 0.58 -9.15
CA LEU A 40 2.92 0.15 -9.24
C LEU A 40 3.07 -1.36 -9.03
N SER A 41 2.31 -1.92 -8.07
CA SER A 41 2.30 -3.35 -7.80
C SER A 41 1.80 -4.15 -9.01
N CYS A 42 0.69 -3.73 -9.62
CA CYS A 42 0.16 -4.35 -10.83
C CYS A 42 1.14 -4.27 -12.00
N LEU A 43 1.80 -3.11 -12.16
CA LEU A 43 2.79 -2.91 -13.21
C LEU A 43 3.99 -3.85 -13.04
N GLN A 44 4.51 -3.98 -11.81
CA GLN A 44 5.69 -4.80 -11.54
C GLN A 44 5.38 -6.31 -11.54
N ALA A 45 4.18 -6.70 -11.09
CA ALA A 45 3.72 -8.08 -11.15
C ALA A 45 3.30 -8.53 -12.56
N GLY A 46 3.09 -7.59 -13.50
CA GLY A 46 2.60 -7.86 -14.84
C GLY A 46 1.14 -8.34 -14.91
N VAL A 47 0.40 -8.18 -13.81
CA VAL A 47 -1.01 -8.62 -13.68
C VAL A 47 -1.80 -7.63 -12.83
N CYS A 48 -3.10 -7.53 -13.08
CA CYS A 48 -4.00 -6.74 -12.23
C CYS A 48 -4.24 -7.51 -10.92
N LEU A 49 -3.72 -7.00 -9.81
CA LEU A 49 -3.88 -7.58 -8.47
C LEU A 49 -5.21 -7.14 -7.86
N ASP A 50 -5.79 -7.99 -7.03
CA ASP A 50 -6.94 -7.62 -6.21
C ASP A 50 -6.50 -6.60 -5.14
N GLU A 51 -7.23 -5.48 -5.03
CA GLU A 51 -7.00 -4.45 -4.02
C GLU A 51 -7.06 -5.01 -2.59
N TYR A 52 -7.92 -6.00 -2.34
CA TYR A 52 -8.05 -6.61 -1.01
C TYR A 52 -6.75 -7.29 -0.57
N LEU A 53 -6.04 -7.95 -1.49
CA LEU A 53 -4.77 -8.62 -1.20
C LEU A 53 -3.67 -7.63 -0.78
N LEU A 54 -3.70 -6.40 -1.31
CA LEU A 54 -2.74 -5.38 -0.90
C LEU A 54 -3.06 -4.81 0.48
N THR A 55 -4.34 -4.76 0.85
CA THR A 55 -4.81 -4.06 2.04
C THR A 55 -4.26 -4.72 3.32
N ASP A 56 -4.23 -6.05 3.37
CA ASP A 56 -3.64 -6.82 4.47
C ASP A 56 -2.12 -6.64 4.56
N SER A 57 -1.44 -6.66 3.42
CA SER A 57 0.01 -6.46 3.34
C SER A 57 0.41 -5.05 3.76
N ILE A 58 -0.40 -4.03 3.46
CA ILE A 58 -0.15 -2.65 3.87
C ILE A 58 -0.09 -2.54 5.39
N ALA A 59 -1.02 -3.16 6.12
CA ALA A 59 -1.01 -3.12 7.60
C ALA A 59 0.28 -3.68 8.19
N ARG A 60 0.88 -4.70 7.57
CA ARG A 60 2.15 -5.31 8.00
C ARG A 60 3.39 -4.48 7.65
N HIS A 61 3.34 -3.74 6.55
CA HIS A 61 4.49 -3.01 6.01
C HIS A 61 4.45 -1.50 6.29
N LEU A 62 3.35 -0.99 6.84
CA LEU A 62 3.25 0.43 7.17
C LEU A 62 4.22 0.77 8.32
N PRO A 63 5.07 1.80 8.17
CA PRO A 63 5.93 2.22 9.26
C PRO A 63 5.09 2.68 10.47
N ALA A 64 5.51 2.31 11.69
CA ALA A 64 4.74 2.60 12.91
C ALA A 64 4.43 4.08 13.19
N LYS A 65 5.13 5.01 12.52
CA LYS A 65 4.92 6.46 12.63
C LYS A 65 3.96 7.02 11.59
N VAL A 66 3.53 6.20 10.64
CA VAL A 66 2.61 6.59 9.57
C VAL A 66 1.21 6.18 9.98
N LEU A 67 0.29 7.14 9.92
CA LEU A 67 -1.12 6.92 10.22
C LEU A 67 -1.85 6.47 8.96
N LEU A 68 -2.82 5.57 9.10
CA LEU A 68 -3.79 5.29 8.04
C LEU A 68 -4.83 6.41 8.01
N ALA A 69 -5.16 6.91 6.81
CA ALA A 69 -6.30 7.79 6.68
C ALA A 69 -7.59 7.02 7.02
N HIS A 70 -8.55 7.69 7.67
CA HIS A 70 -9.80 7.10 8.17
C HIS A 70 -10.61 6.35 7.08
N GLU A 71 -10.49 6.78 5.82
CA GLU A 71 -11.12 6.14 4.66
C GLU A 71 -10.57 4.74 4.38
N LEU A 72 -9.31 4.48 4.72
CA LEU A 72 -8.63 3.19 4.57
C LEU A 72 -8.74 2.32 5.83
N GLU A 73 -8.97 2.91 7.00
CA GLU A 73 -9.12 2.16 8.26
C GLU A 73 -10.23 1.10 8.16
N ARG A 74 -11.34 1.38 7.47
CA ARG A 74 -12.44 0.42 7.31
C ARG A 74 -12.12 -0.71 6.34
N SER A 75 -11.29 -0.45 5.33
CA SER A 75 -10.87 -1.47 4.36
C SER A 75 -9.79 -2.37 4.94
N VAL A 76 -8.88 -1.83 5.75
CA VAL A 76 -7.84 -2.59 6.45
C VAL A 76 -8.40 -3.37 7.65
N ALA A 77 -9.39 -2.84 8.36
CA ALA A 77 -9.99 -3.53 9.51
C ALA A 77 -11.02 -4.61 9.13
N ALA A 78 -11.41 -4.69 7.85
CA ALA A 78 -12.39 -5.66 7.35
C ALA A 78 -11.76 -6.85 6.58
N GLY A 79 -10.43 -6.83 6.41
CA GLY A 79 -9.63 -7.93 5.84
C GLY A 79 -9.21 -8.94 6.90
#